data_AF-A0A4D6HP87-F1
#
_entry.id   AF-A0A4D6HP87-F1
#
_cell.length_a   1.000
_cell.length_b   1.000
_cell.length_c   1.000
_cell.angle_alpha   90.00
_cell.angle_beta   90.00
_cell.angle_gamma   90.00
#
_symmetry.space_group_name_H-M   'P 1'
#
loop_
_entity.id
_entity.type
_entity.pdbx_description
1 polymer ?
#
loop_
_entity_poly.entity_id
_entity_poly.type
_entity_poly.pdbx_seq_one_letter_code
_entity_poly.pdbx_strand_id
1 'polypeptide(L)'
;MTELTIPPDADENRAAELVRQHVTTGDTVEIWDRERTDGDDPNHTGTVTDITPGYLELDGHSPTDSSVRYDEIDTVIRVESS
;
A
#
# COMPACT_ATOMS: atom_id res chain seq x y z
N MET A 1 11.88 3.50 -9.41
CA MET A 1 10.49 3.09 -9.15
C MET A 1 10.47 1.57 -9.03
N THR A 2 9.90 1.03 -7.96
CA THR A 2 9.86 -0.43 -7.71
C THR A 2 8.44 -0.90 -7.44
N GLU A 3 8.02 -1.97 -8.10
CA GLU A 3 6.67 -2.54 -8.00
C GLU A 3 6.68 -3.83 -7.17
N LEU A 4 5.64 -4.01 -6.34
CA LEU A 4 5.33 -5.23 -5.61
C LEU A 4 3.88 -5.61 -5.90
N THR A 5 3.67 -6.80 -6.48
CA THR A 5 2.36 -7.42 -6.59
C THR A 5 2.15 -8.41 -5.45
N ILE A 6 1.07 -8.24 -4.70
CA ILE A 6 0.64 -9.15 -3.64
C ILE A 6 -0.04 -10.37 -4.28
N PRO A 7 0.38 -11.61 -3.96
CA PRO A 7 -0.29 -12.79 -4.47
C PRO A 7 -1.78 -12.78 -4.08
N PRO A 8 -2.70 -13.21 -4.96
CA PRO A 8 -4.14 -13.24 -4.65
C PRO A 8 -4.49 -14.23 -3.54
N ASP A 9 -3.63 -15.25 -3.31
CA ASP A 9 -3.76 -16.23 -2.24
C ASP A 9 -3.07 -15.79 -0.93
N ALA A 10 -2.45 -14.60 -0.91
CA ALA A 10 -1.80 -14.08 0.29
C ALA A 10 -2.86 -13.53 1.26
N ASP A 11 -2.94 -14.14 2.44
CA ASP A 11 -3.68 -13.61 3.59
C ASP A 11 -3.12 -12.25 4.05
N GLU A 12 -3.91 -11.51 4.82
CA GLU A 12 -3.57 -10.18 5.36
C GLU A 12 -2.17 -10.13 5.98
N ASN A 13 -1.83 -11.12 6.82
CA ASN A 13 -0.51 -11.19 7.43
C ASN A 13 0.59 -11.28 6.36
N ARG A 14 0.43 -12.14 5.36
CA ARG A 14 1.43 -12.33 4.31
C ARG A 14 1.55 -11.09 3.43
N ALA A 15 0.43 -10.45 3.12
CA ALA A 15 0.41 -9.18 2.40
C ALA A 15 1.16 -8.08 3.19
N ALA A 16 0.86 -7.93 4.49
CA ALA A 16 1.55 -7.01 5.37
C ALA A 16 3.06 -7.25 5.41
N GLU A 17 3.47 -8.53 5.45
CA GLU A 17 4.89 -8.90 5.44
C GLU A 17 5.62 -8.53 4.15
N LEU A 18 4.94 -8.60 3.00
CA LEU A 18 5.51 -8.22 1.71
C LEU A 18 5.60 -6.69 1.59
N VAL A 19 4.53 -5.98 1.95
CA VAL A 19 4.52 -4.51 1.89
C VAL A 19 5.60 -3.92 2.79
N ARG A 20 5.71 -4.36 4.06
CA ARG A 20 6.75 -3.86 4.99
C ARG A 20 8.20 -4.15 4.52
N GLN A 21 8.39 -5.15 3.65
CA GLN A 21 9.71 -5.46 3.08
C GLN A 21 10.02 -4.59 1.86
N HIS A 22 8.98 -4.06 1.20
CA HIS A 22 9.08 -3.27 -0.01
C HIS A 22 9.11 -1.76 0.25
N VAL A 23 8.36 -1.30 1.25
CA VAL A 23 8.21 0.12 1.59
C VAL A 23 8.75 0.43 2.98
N THR A 24 9.21 1.66 3.15
CA THR A 24 9.72 2.21 4.41
C THR A 24 9.00 3.51 4.72
N THR A 25 8.92 3.89 5.99
CA THR A 25 8.45 5.22 6.36
C THR A 25 9.26 6.30 5.65
N GLY A 26 8.57 7.25 5.00
CA GLY A 26 9.13 8.30 4.16
C GLY A 26 9.13 7.99 2.66
N ASP A 27 8.86 6.75 2.25
CA ASP A 27 8.67 6.40 0.84
C ASP A 27 7.31 6.90 0.34
N THR A 28 7.27 7.47 -0.85
CA THR A 28 6.00 7.75 -1.53
C THR A 28 5.58 6.52 -2.33
N VAL A 29 4.32 6.13 -2.17
CA VAL A 29 3.77 4.92 -2.79
C VAL A 29 2.44 5.20 -3.47
N GLU A 30 2.19 4.43 -4.49
CA GLU A 30 0.90 4.30 -5.15
C GLU A 30 0.36 2.90 -4.84
N ILE A 31 -0.94 2.79 -4.61
CA ILE A 31 -1.61 1.56 -4.19
C ILE A 31 -2.82 1.29 -5.07
N TRP A 32 -2.90 0.04 -5.50
CA TRP A 32 -3.95 -0.51 -6.35
C TRP A 32 -4.73 -1.55 -5.54
N ASP A 33 -6.05 -1.39 -5.44
CA ASP A 33 -6.89 -2.33 -4.69
C ASP A 33 -7.23 -3.58 -5.53
N ARG A 34 -7.46 -4.72 -4.86
CA ARG A 34 -7.91 -5.98 -5.48
C ARG A 34 -9.30 -5.87 -6.06
N GLU A 35 -10.21 -5.14 -5.41
CA GLU A 35 -11.60 -4.94 -5.85
C GLU A 35 -11.73 -3.83 -6.89
N ARG A 36 -10.77 -3.72 -7.81
CA ARG A 36 -10.81 -2.73 -8.88
C ARG A 36 -12.05 -2.90 -9.76
N THR A 37 -13.00 -1.98 -9.61
CA THR A 37 -14.00 -1.66 -10.63
C THR A 37 -13.36 -0.74 -11.67
N ASP A 38 -12.58 -1.31 -12.58
CA ASP A 38 -12.08 -0.71 -13.82
C ASP A 38 -11.64 0.77 -13.72
N GLY A 39 -10.34 1.01 -13.51
CA GLY A 39 -9.72 2.34 -13.55
C GLY A 39 -8.22 2.31 -13.81
N ASP A 40 -7.73 3.27 -14.59
CA ASP A 40 -6.29 3.45 -14.89
C ASP A 40 -5.53 4.14 -13.74
N ASP A 41 -6.23 4.77 -12.78
CA ASP A 41 -5.63 5.53 -11.67
C ASP A 41 -5.47 4.68 -10.40
N PRO A 42 -4.38 4.87 -9.62
CA PRO A 42 -4.23 4.22 -8.32
C PRO A 42 -5.37 4.61 -7.38
N ASN A 43 -5.79 3.67 -6.55
CA ASN A 43 -6.86 3.89 -5.57
C ASN A 43 -6.38 4.86 -4.46
N HIS A 44 -5.11 4.73 -4.08
CA HIS A 44 -4.47 5.59 -3.09
C HIS A 44 -3.05 5.96 -3.53
N THR A 45 -2.67 7.21 -3.30
CA THR A 45 -1.30 7.69 -3.50
C THR A 45 -0.91 8.54 -2.31
N GLY A 46 0.27 8.30 -1.73
CA GLY A 46 0.71 9.05 -0.56
C GLY A 46 2.07 8.65 -0.01
N THR A 47 2.57 9.41 0.96
CA THR A 47 3.83 9.10 1.64
C THR A 47 3.60 8.21 2.84
N VAL A 48 4.31 7.09 2.95
CA VAL A 48 4.20 6.17 4.09
C VAL A 48 4.65 6.88 5.36
N THR A 49 3.74 7.08 6.31
CA THR A 49 4.04 7.67 7.61
C THR A 49 4.17 6.63 8.70
N ASP A 50 3.41 5.55 8.62
CA ASP A 50 3.48 4.45 9.58
C ASP A 50 3.16 3.09 8.92
N ILE A 51 3.69 2.01 9.50
CA ILE A 51 3.54 0.64 9.02
C ILE A 51 3.05 -0.20 10.22
N THR A 52 1.74 -0.30 10.37
CA THR A 52 1.11 -0.99 11.51
C THR A 52 0.65 -2.39 11.13
N PRO A 53 0.44 -3.31 12.10
CA PRO A 53 -0.21 -4.58 11.80
C PRO A 53 -1.66 -4.35 11.37
N GLY A 54 -1.96 -4.64 10.10
CA GLY A 54 -3.31 -4.59 9.51
C GLY A 54 -3.52 -3.46 8.49
N TYR A 55 -2.79 -2.34 8.61
CA TYR A 55 -2.90 -1.25 7.65
C TYR A 55 -1.61 -0.43 7.47
N LEU A 56 -1.48 0.15 6.29
CA LEU A 56 -0.45 1.12 5.92
C LEU A 56 -1.01 2.54 6.07
N GLU A 57 -0.31 3.42 6.79
CA GLU A 57 -0.72 4.82 6.94
C GLU A 57 -0.01 5.70 5.89
N LEU A 58 -0.81 6.50 5.17
CA LEU A 58 -0.32 7.44 4.17
C LEU A 58 -0.59 8.90 4.58
N ASP A 59 0.34 9.78 4.22
CA ASP A 59 0.30 11.25 4.36
C ASP A 59 0.01 11.77 5.78
N GLY A 60 0.19 10.93 6.81
CA GLY A 60 0.04 11.33 8.22
C GLY A 60 -1.40 11.67 8.61
N HIS A 61 -2.37 11.21 7.82
CA HIS A 61 -3.79 11.35 8.13
C HIS A 61 -4.27 10.17 8.98
N SER A 62 -5.21 10.47 9.90
CA SER A 62 -5.79 9.50 10.83
C SER A 62 -6.25 8.20 10.13
N PRO A 63 -6.28 7.05 10.81
CA PRO A 63 -6.54 5.75 10.18
C PRO A 63 -7.92 5.58 9.54
N THR A 64 -8.83 6.53 9.75
CA THR A 64 -10.13 6.58 9.08
C THR A 64 -10.14 7.30 7.75
N ASP A 65 -9.10 8.08 7.42
CA ASP A 65 -9.09 8.98 6.25
C ASP A 65 -8.04 8.57 5.20
N SER A 66 -6.93 7.94 5.60
CA SER A 66 -5.83 7.58 4.67
C SER A 66 -5.06 6.31 5.04
N SER A 67 -5.68 5.39 5.79
CA SER A 67 -5.10 4.06 6.00
C SER A 67 -5.64 3.04 5.02
N VAL A 68 -4.76 2.23 4.47
CA VAL A 68 -5.08 1.17 3.50
C VAL A 68 -4.83 -0.19 4.11
N ARG A 69 -5.81 -1.09 4.05
CA ARG A 69 -5.68 -2.45 4.60
C ARG A 69 -4.89 -3.35 3.69
N TYR A 70 -4.04 -4.20 4.25
CA TYR A 70 -3.20 -5.08 3.43
C TYR A 70 -3.98 -6.14 2.65
N ASP A 71 -5.17 -6.54 3.10
CA ASP A 71 -5.99 -7.51 2.37
C ASP A 71 -6.69 -6.90 1.14
N GLU A 72 -6.86 -5.58 1.13
CA GLU A 72 -7.44 -4.83 0.01
C GLU A 72 -6.39 -4.53 -1.07
N ILE A 73 -5.10 -4.59 -0.74
CA ILE A 73 -3.99 -4.27 -1.65
C ILE A 73 -3.72 -5.40 -2.65
N ASP A 74 -3.77 -5.07 -3.93
CA ASP A 74 -3.27 -5.91 -5.03
C ASP A 74 -1.81 -5.59 -5.36
N THR A 75 -1.52 -4.31 -5.60
CA THR A 75 -0.21 -3.87 -6.06
C THR A 75 0.22 -2.60 -5.33
N VAL A 76 1.51 -2.52 -4.98
CA VAL A 76 2.15 -1.35 -4.38
C VAL A 76 3.33 -0.94 -5.24
N ILE A 77 3.32 0.30 -5.72
CA ILE A 77 4.45 0.87 -6.46
C ILE A 77 5.10 1.95 -5.62
N ARG A 78 6.38 1.78 -5.34
CA ARG A 78 7.21 2.80 -4.70
C ARG A 78 7.72 3.75 -5.77
N VAL A 79 7.28 5.00 -5.71
CA VAL A 79 7.84 6.07 -6.53
C VAL A 79 9.09 6.58 -5.83
N GLU A 80 10.20 6.64 -6.57
CA GLU A 80 11.45 7.15 -5.98
C GLU A 80 11.33 8.66 -5.83
N SER A 81 11.47 9.13 -4.60
CA SER A 81 11.62 10.55 -4.30
C SER A 81 12.98 11.00 -4.85
N SER A 82 12.94 11.78 -5.94
CA SER A 82 14.10 12.38 -6.60
C SER A 82 14.93 13.28 -5.68
#